data_AF-A0A7T8GT82-F1
#
_entry.id   AF-A0A7T8GT82-F1
#
_cell.length_a   1.000
_cell.length_b   1.000
_cell.length_c   1.000
_cell.angle_alpha   90.00
_cell.angle_beta   90.00
_cell.angle_gamma   90.00
#
_symmetry.space_group_name_H-M   'P 1'
#
loop_
_entity.id
_entity.type
_entity.pdbx_description
1 polymer ?
#
loop_
_entity_poly.entity_id
_entity_poly.type
_entity_poly.pdbx_seq_one_letter_code
_entity_poly.pdbx_strand_id
1 'polypeptide(L)' 'MCLKVIPWIRKDAGIRPNVVQQDGAPPHTFKVSQAFLDEKLSFWANNTWPSQSPDN' A
#
# COMPACT_ATOMS: atom_id res chain seq x y z
N MET A 1 4.20 10.50 -6.52
CA MET A 1 4.40 9.32 -5.64
C MET A 1 4.82 9.83 -4.27
N CYS A 2 4.06 9.52 -3.20
CA CYS A 2 4.26 10.16 -1.90
C CYS A 2 5.42 9.50 -1.12
N LEU A 3 6.61 10.11 -1.18
CA LEU A 3 7.84 9.62 -0.53
C LEU A 3 7.78 9.56 1.01
N LYS A 4 6.68 9.99 1.63
CA LYS A 4 6.51 10.10 3.08
C LYS A 4 6.03 8.80 3.75
N VAL A 5 5.58 7.81 2.99
CA VAL A 5 5.00 6.57 3.54
C VAL A 5 6.04 5.74 4.28
N ILE A 6 7.25 5.55 3.72
CA ILE A 6 8.29 4.70 4.33
C ILE A 6 8.79 5.28 5.66
N PRO A 7 9.15 6.58 5.77
CA PRO A 7 9.51 7.17 7.05
C PRO A 7 8.40 7.06 8.11
N TRP A 8 7.13 7.19 7.69
CA TRP A 8 6.00 7.05 8.60
C TRP A 8 5.83 5.62 9.12
N ILE A 9 5.86 4.61 8.24
CA ILE A 9 5.80 3.19 8.64
C ILE A 9 6.93 2.85 9.62
N ARG A 10 8.17 3.29 9.32
CA ARG A 10 9.32 3.04 10.20
C ARG A 10 9.16 3.70 11.57
N LYS A 11 8.53 4.88 11.63
CA LYS A 11 8.27 5.58 12.89
C LYS A 11 7.21 4.85 13.73
N ASP A 12 6.15 4.36 13.10
CA ASP A 12 4.97 3.84 13.81
C ASP A 12 5.04 2.33 14.08
N ALA A 13 5.30 1.54 13.03
CA ALA A 13 5.41 0.09 13.12
C ALA A 13 6.80 -0.36 13.60
N GLY A 14 7.84 0.45 13.41
CA GLY A 14 9.22 0.09 13.73
C GLY A 14 9.75 -1.00 12.80
N ILE A 15 10.32 -2.06 13.40
CA ILE A 15 10.84 -3.24 12.68
C ILE A 15 9.78 -4.34 12.48
N ARG A 16 8.53 -4.09 12.86
CA ARG A 16 7.48 -5.11 12.78
C ARG A 16 7.14 -5.41 11.31
N PRO A 17 6.87 -6.68 10.97
CA PRO A 17 6.26 -7.02 9.70
C PRO A 17 5.01 -6.18 9.48
N ASN A 18 4.92 -5.54 8.33
CA ASN A 18 3.79 -4.70 7.95
C ASN A 18 3.39 -5.02 6.51
N VAL A 19 2.10 -4.85 6.24
CA VAL A 19 1.54 -5.01 4.90
C VAL A 19 0.68 -3.80 4.61
N VAL A 20 0.94 -3.16 3.48
CA VAL A 20 0.17 -2.00 3.02
C VAL A 20 -1.14 -2.48 2.38
N GLN A 21 -2.26 -2.01 2.92
CA GLN A 21 -3.57 -2.16 2.31
C GLN A 21 -3.92 -0.86 1.58
N GLN A 22 -4.38 -0.99 0.33
CA GLN A 22 -4.95 0.10 -0.47
C GLN A 22 -6.18 -0.42 -1.20
N ASP A 23 -7.07 0.48 -1.60
CA ASP A 23 -8.20 0.15 -2.45
C ASP A 23 -7.79 -0.01 -3.92
N GLY A 24 -8.72 -0.52 -4.74
CA GLY A 24 -8.50 -0.76 -6.17
C GLY A 24 -8.53 0.49 -7.07
N ALA A 25 -8.34 1.69 -6.54
CA ALA A 25 -8.37 2.92 -7.34
C ALA A 25 -7.32 2.89 -8.46
N PRO A 26 -7.59 3.47 -9.66
CA PRO A 26 -6.68 3.35 -10.81
C PRO A 26 -5.21 3.70 -10.52
N PRO A 27 -4.88 4.78 -9.78
CA PRO A 27 -3.49 5.09 -9.46
C PRO A 27 -2.76 4.00 -8.65
N HIS A 28 -3.48 3.19 -7.86
CA HIS A 28 -2.89 2.11 -7.07
C HIS A 28 -2.57 0.89 -7.93
N THR A 29 -3.34 0.65 -8.99
CA THR A 29 -3.14 -0.51 -9.90
C THR A 29 -2.15 -0.25 -11.03
N PHE A 30 -1.69 0.99 -11.20
CA PHE A 30 -0.69 1.33 -12.22
C PHE A 30 0.64 0.60 -11.98
N LYS A 31 1.26 0.15 -13.08
CA LYS A 31 2.55 -0.58 -13.05
C LYS A 31 3.64 0.14 -12.24
N VAL A 32 3.72 1.46 -12.37
CA VAL A 32 4.71 2.27 -11.64
C VAL A 32 4.49 2.21 -10.13
N SER A 33 3.23 2.23 -9.69
CA SER A 33 2.84 2.16 -8.29
C SER A 33 3.12 0.76 -7.71
N GLN A 34 2.71 -0.27 -8.45
CA GLN A 34 2.93 -1.66 -8.06
C GLN A 34 4.43 -1.99 -7.98
N ALA A 35 5.23 -1.57 -8.98
CA ALA A 35 6.69 -1.78 -8.97
C ALA A 35 7.39 -1.13 -7.77
N PHE A 36 6.95 0.07 -7.35
CA PHE A 36 7.47 0.70 -6.15
C PHE A 36 7.11 -0.07 -4.88
N LEU A 37 5.87 -0.58 -4.80
CA LEU A 37 5.44 -1.38 -3.66
C LEU A 37 6.24 -2.68 -3.60
N ASP A 38 6.36 -3.42 -4.70
CA ASP A 38 7.17 -4.65 -4.80
C ASP A 38 8.64 -4.43 -4.36
N GLU A 39 9.24 -3.29 -4.70
CA GLU A 39 10.63 -2.99 -4.35
C GLU A 39 10.81 -2.62 -2.87
N LYS A 40 9.83 -1.92 -2.27
CA LYS A 40 10.05 -1.24 -0.99
C LYS A 40 9.24 -1.80 0.18
N LEU A 41 8.12 -2.45 -0.07
CA LEU A 41 7.09 -2.76 0.92
C LEU A 41 6.45 -4.13 0.64
N SER A 42 5.77 -4.69 1.63
CA SER A 42 4.80 -5.76 1.39
C SER A 42 3.42 -5.13 1.27
N PHE A 43 2.59 -5.58 0.33
CA PHE A 43 1.26 -5.01 0.11
C PHE A 43 0.24 -6.09 -0.30
N TRP A 44 -1.04 -5.79 -0.11
CA TRP A 44 -2.11 -6.67 -0.57
C TRP A 44 -2.27 -6.62 -2.08
N ALA A 45 -2.47 -7.80 -2.69
CA ALA A 45 -2.81 -7.88 -4.10
C ALA A 45 -4.12 -7.12 -4.38
N ASN A 46 -4.22 -6.51 -5.56
CA ASN A 46 -5.32 -5.61 -5.92
C ASN A 46 -6.73 -6.22 -5.81
N ASN A 47 -6.85 -7.55 -5.82
CA ASN A 47 -8.11 -8.29 -5.68
C ASN A 47 -8.43 -8.68 -4.23
N THR A 48 -7.60 -8.32 -3.26
CA THR A 48 -7.77 -8.68 -1.85
C THR A 48 -8.75 -7.73 -1.15
N TRP A 49 -8.72 -6.43 -1.49
CA TRP A 49 -9.63 -5.45 -0.92
C TRP A 49 -10.90 -5.30 -1.78
N PRO A 50 -12.10 -5.48 -1.20
CA PRO A 50 -13.34 -5.32 -1.96
C PRO A 50 -13.53 -3.88 -2.43
N SER A 51 -14.10 -3.74 -3.63
CA SER A 51 -14.47 -2.43 -4.18
C SER A 51 -15.59 -1.79 -3.35
N GLN A 52 -15.58 -0.46 -3.25
CA GLN A 52 -16.60 0.31 -2.53
C GLN A 52 -16.83 -0.18 -1.09
N SER A 53 -15.75 -0.53 -0.39
CA SER A 53 -15.80 -0.95 1.01
C SER A 53 -15.15 0.04 1.99
N PRO A 54 -15.37 1.38 1.86
CA PRO A 54 -15.25 2.20 3.05
C PRO A 54 -16.45 1.89 3.96
N ASP A 55 -16.19 1.58 5.23
CA ASP A 55 -17.26 1.63 6.22
C ASP A 55 -17.63 3.12 6.45
N ASN A 56 -18.94 3.40 6.54
CA ASN A 56 -19.54 4.75 6.59
C ASN A 56 -18.85 5.72 7.55
#